data_AF-A0A2V7DSU0-F1
#
_entry.id   AF-A0A2V7DSU0-F1
#
_cell.length_a   1.000
_cell.length_b   1.000
_cell.length_c   1.000
_cell.angle_alpha   90.00
_cell.angle_beta   90.00
_cell.angle_gamma   90.00
#
_symmetry.space_group_name_H-M   'P 1'
#
loop_
_entity.id
_entity.type
_entity.pdbx_description
1 polymer ?
#
loop_
_entity_poly.entity_id
_entity_poly.type
_entity_poly.pdbx_seq_one_letter_code
_entity_poly.pdbx_strand_id
1 'polypeptide(L)' 'MDVRHFELQDLLAEALIALEARDHARVETALKKALAWVEHDWLATPSEIRLGADGPAKPADDDEEDD' A
#
# COMPACT_ATOMS: atom_id res chain seq x y z
N MET A 1 4.24 15.24 -7.09
CA MET A 1 3.01 14.87 -6.36
C MET A 1 2.38 13.73 -7.12
N ASP A 2 2.36 12.53 -6.53
CA ASP A 2 1.88 11.31 -7.19
C ASP A 2 0.35 11.26 -7.14
N VAL A 3 -0.29 11.68 -8.23
CA VAL A 3 -1.76 11.79 -8.37
C VAL A 3 -2.45 10.44 -8.10
N ARG A 4 -1.73 9.34 -8.31
CA ARG A 4 -2.17 7.97 -8.09
C ARG A 4 -2.40 7.64 -6.61
N HIS A 5 -1.59 8.18 -5.70
CA HIS A 5 -1.76 7.90 -4.27
C HIS A 5 -3.04 8.53 -3.68
N PHE A 6 -3.53 9.61 -4.29
CA PHE A 6 -4.75 10.29 -3.86
C PHE A 6 -6.02 9.48 -4.19
N GLU A 7 -6.03 8.77 -5.32
CA GLU A 7 -7.24 8.08 -5.80
C GLU A 7 -7.63 6.87 -4.92
N LEU A 8 -6.67 6.08 -4.44
CA LEU A 8 -6.95 4.98 -3.51
C LEU A 8 -7.45 5.49 -2.15
N GLN A 9 -6.83 6.56 -1.62
CA GLN A 9 -7.26 7.16 -0.36
C GLN A 9 -8.69 7.71 -0.46
N ASP A 10 -9.04 8.33 -1.58
CA ASP A 10 -10.39 8.86 -1.81
C ASP A 10 -11.44 7.73 -1.88
N LEU A 11 -11.14 6.62 -2.55
CA LEU A 11 -12.05 5.46 -2.62
C LEU A 11 -12.27 4.81 -1.25
N LEU A 12 -11.22 4.73 -0.42
CA LEU A 12 -11.34 4.22 0.95
C LEU A 12 -12.10 5.19 1.86
N ALA A 13 -11.88 6.49 1.71
CA ALA A 13 -12.65 7.51 2.42
C ALA A 13 -14.14 7.45 2.04
N GLU A 14 -14.46 7.27 0.75
CA GLU A 14 -15.85 7.10 0.30
C GLU A 14 -16.50 5.85 0.92
N ALA A 15 -15.77 4.74 1.02
CA ALA A 15 -16.27 3.53 1.67
C ALA A 15 -16.57 3.75 3.16
N LEU A 16 -15.73 4.50 3.88
CA LEU A 16 -15.96 4.81 5.30
C LEU A 16 -17.18 5.73 5.49
N ILE A 17 -17.33 6.75 4.65
CA ILE A 17 -18.50 7.65 4.68
C ILE A 17 -19.79 6.87 4.38
N ALA A 18 -19.77 5.97 3.39
CA ALA A 18 -20.91 5.14 3.06
C ALA A 18 -21.26 4.14 4.18
N LEU A 19 -20.24 3.62 4.87
CA LEU A 19 -20.43 2.74 6.02
C LEU A 19 -21.12 3.46 7.19
N GLU A 20 -20.70 4.69 7.49
CA GLU A 20 -21.34 5.53 8.50
C GLU A 20 -22.81 5.83 8.15
N ALA A 21 -23.10 6.03 6.86
CA ALA A 21 -24.45 6.20 6.34
C ALA A 21 -25.28 4.89 6.27
N ARG A 22 -24.70 3.73 6.62
CA ARG A 22 -25.27 2.38 6.46
C ARG A 22 -25.67 2.02 5.03
N ASP A 23 -25.06 2.66 4.05
CA ASP A 23 -25.28 2.39 2.63
C ASP A 23 -24.31 1.30 2.14
N HIS A 24 -24.69 0.04 2.41
CA HIS A 24 -23.87 -1.12 2.06
C HIS A 24 -23.59 -1.24 0.55
N ALA A 25 -24.50 -0.78 -0.31
CA ALA A 25 -24.32 -0.84 -1.76
C ALA A 25 -23.21 0.12 -2.22
N ARG A 26 -23.16 1.32 -1.63
CA ARG A 26 -22.07 2.27 -1.88
C ARG A 26 -20.74 1.81 -1.29
N VAL A 27 -20.74 1.19 -0.12
CA VAL A 27 -19.54 0.56 0.46
C VAL A 27 -18.96 -0.48 -0.49
N GLU A 28 -19.79 -1.42 -0.96
CA GLU A 28 -19.36 -2.48 -1.87
C GLU A 28 -18.81 -1.90 -3.18
N THR A 29 -19.46 -0.87 -3.72
CA THR A 29 -19.04 -0.20 -4.96
C THR A 29 -17.68 0.49 -4.80
N ALA A 30 -17.48 1.23 -3.71
CA ALA A 30 -16.23 1.92 -3.43
C ALA A 30 -15.07 0.92 -3.22
N LEU A 31 -15.31 -0.17 -2.47
CA LEU A 31 -14.31 -1.21 -2.25
C LEU A 31 -13.95 -1.98 -3.53
N LYS A 32 -14.92 -2.29 -4.40
CA LYS A 32 -14.65 -2.91 -5.70
C LYS A 32 -13.78 -2.03 -6.59
N LYS A 33 -14.03 -0.72 -6.61
CA LYS A 33 -13.21 0.24 -7.34
C LYS A 33 -11.80 0.33 -6.77
N ALA A 34 -11.65 0.36 -5.44
CA ALA A 34 -10.36 0.35 -4.78
C ALA A 34 -9.55 -0.92 -5.11
N LEU A 35 -10.21 -2.08 -5.09
CA LEU A 35 -9.59 -3.34 -5.48
C LEU A 35 -9.12 -3.33 -6.94
N ALA A 36 -9.98 -2.93 -7.88
CA ALA A 36 -9.63 -2.83 -9.29
C ALA A 36 -8.46 -1.87 -9.54
N TRP A 37 -8.42 -0.76 -8.78
CA TRP A 37 -7.32 0.19 -8.84
C TRP A 37 -5.99 -0.44 -8.39
N VAL A 38 -5.99 -1.15 -7.24
CA VAL A 38 -4.81 -1.86 -6.73
C VAL A 38 -4.38 -2.97 -7.68
N GLU A 39 -5.31 -3.76 -8.22
CA GLU A 39 -5.01 -4.79 -9.20
C GLU A 39 -4.37 -4.21 -10.46
N HIS A 40 -4.90 -3.09 -10.96
CA HIS A 40 -4.35 -2.40 -12.13
C HIS A 40 -2.97 -1.80 -11.86
N ASP A 41 -2.77 -1.13 -10.72
CA ASP A 41 -1.47 -0.56 -10.34
C ASP A 41 -0.42 -1.66 -10.07
N TRP A 42 -0.81 -2.73 -9.38
CA TRP A 42 0.05 -3.89 -9.13
C TRP A 42 0.42 -4.64 -10.42
N LEU A 43 -0.50 -4.80 -11.36
CA LEU A 43 -0.22 -5.40 -12.67
C LEU A 43 0.58 -4.48 -13.59
N ALA A 44 0.45 -3.15 -13.43
CA ALA A 44 1.26 -2.18 -14.18
C ALA A 44 2.70 -2.08 -13.67
N THR A 45 2.94 -2.40 -12.39
CA THR A 45 4.27 -2.48 -11.79
C THR A 45 4.46 -3.78 -10.99
N PRO A 46 4.66 -4.94 -11.64
CA PRO A 46 4.81 -6.23 -10.95
C PRO A 46 6.11 -6.37 -10.12
N SER A 47 7.00 -5.37 -10.13
CA SER A 47 8.39 -5.49 -9.66
C SER A 47 8.82 -4.46 -8.62
N GLU A 48 7.89 -3.77 -7.94
CA GLU A 48 8.23 -2.90 -6.81
C GLU A 48 7.59 -3.35 -5.50
N ILE A 49 7.54 -4.67 -5.25
CA ILE A 49 7.65 -5.12 -3.85
C ILE A 49 9.08 -4.79 -3.41
N ARG A 50 9.32 -3.54 -3.02
CA ARG A 50 10.40 -3.23 -2.09
C ARG A 50 9.99 -3.81 -0.74
N LEU A 51 10.05 -5.14 -0.64
CA LEU A 51 10.43 -5.77 0.63
C LEU A 51 11.75 -5.08 0.95
N GLY A 52 11.75 -4.20 1.94
CA GLY A 52 12.89 -3.36 2.24
C GLY A 52 14.16 -4.20 2.19
N ALA A 53 15.17 -3.68 1.48
CA ALA A 53 16.57 -4.04 1.70
C ALA A 53 17.04 -3.50 3.08
N ASP A 54 16.20 -3.67 4.09
CA ASP A 54 16.37 -3.42 5.51
C ASP A 54 15.77 -4.63 6.24
N GLY A 55 16.27 -5.82 5.87
CA GLY A 55 16.48 -6.81 6.92
C GLY A 55 17.38 -6.16 7.96
N PRO A 56 17.15 -6.34 9.27
CA PRO A 56 17.86 -5.62 10.31
C PRO A 56 19.35 -5.70 10.01
N ALA A 57 19.98 -4.54 9.78
CA ALA A 57 21.40 -4.44 9.57
C ALA A 57 22.06 -5.18 10.73
N LYS A 58 22.63 -6.35 10.42
CA LYS A 58 23.56 -7.02 11.33
C LYS A 58 24.67 -6.00 11.53
N PRO A 59 24.88 -5.45 12.75
CA PRO A 59 26.05 -4.62 12.95
C PRO A 59 27.25 -5.48 12.56
N ALA A 60 28.10 -4.90 11.72
CA ALA A 60 29.43 -5.40 11.50
C ALA A 60 30.14 -5.31 12.86
N ASP A 61 30.26 -6.45 13.55
CA ASP A 61 31.37 -6.65 14.49
C ASP A 61 32.61 -6.81 13.64
N ASP A 62 33.14 -5.65 13.27
CA ASP A 62 34.49 -5.43 12.80
C ASP A 62 35.33 -5.31 14.06
N ASP A 63 35.90 -6.42 14.51
CA ASP A 63 37.02 -6.45 15.46
C ASP A 63 38.16 -7.20 14.77
N GLU A 64 38.87 -6.47 13.92
CA GLU A 64 40.29 -6.69 13.67
C GLU A 64 41.06 -6.38 14.97
N GLU A 65 41.61 -7.39 15.65
CA GLU A 65 42.83 -7.19 16.44
C GLU A 65 43.85 -8.30 16.18
N ASP A 66 45.00 -7.82 15.71
CA ASP A 66 46.29 -8.44 15.40
C ASP A 66 47.01 -8.77 16.74
N ASP A 67 47.36 -10.03 17.00
CA ASP A 67 48.64 -10.57 17.58
C ASP A 67 48.55 -12.08 17.87
#